data_AF-A0A258SDT0-F1
#
_entry.id   AF-A0A258SDT0-F1
#
_cell.length_a   1.000
_cell.length_b   1.000
_cell.length_c   1.000
_cell.angle_alpha   90.00
_cell.angle_beta   90.00
_cell.angle_gamma   90.00
#
_symmetry.space_group_name_H-M   'P 1'
#
loop_
_entity.id
_entity.type
_entity.pdbx_description
1 polymer ?
#
loop_
_entity_poly.entity_id
_entity_poly.type
_entity_poly.pdbx_seq_one_letter_code
_entity_poly.pdbx_strand_id
1 'polypeptide(L)'
;FAALPAGHELARRDVLKAADIMAEKLLLLDEGHCLRDQALDVCGARSPGREEVRATSLETLRQMVGMGLGVTLLPALSVDAGPRIGKKSVEIRPFRKPVPGRTIGLVWRKRAPFPETFERLAATLKASLPPDVEAV
;
A
#
# COMPACT_ATOMS: atom_id res chain seq x y z
N PHE A 1 -1.01 0.97 4.97
CA PHE A 1 -1.51 -0.18 5.77
C PHE A 1 -0.61 -1.38 5.57
N ALA A 2 -0.67 -2.32 6.49
CA ALA A 2 -0.11 -3.65 6.35
C ALA A 2 -1.22 -4.65 6.01
N ALA A 3 -0.95 -5.57 5.09
CA ALA A 3 -1.73 -6.78 4.91
C ALA A 3 -0.96 -7.98 5.46
N LEU A 4 -1.63 -8.73 6.32
CA LEU A 4 -1.12 -9.88 7.05
C LEU A 4 -1.99 -11.09 6.76
N PRO A 5 -1.44 -12.32 6.76
CA PRO A 5 -2.27 -13.52 6.79
C PRO A 5 -3.17 -13.52 8.03
N ALA A 6 -4.34 -14.13 7.94
CA ALA A 6 -5.20 -14.27 9.11
C ALA A 6 -4.55 -15.12 10.20
N GLY A 7 -4.67 -14.67 11.45
CA GLY A 7 -4.05 -15.32 12.61
C GLY A 7 -2.55 -15.04 12.77
N HIS A 8 -1.96 -14.21 11.90
CA HIS A 8 -0.56 -13.78 12.03
C HIS A 8 -0.32 -13.06 13.36
N GLU A 9 0.86 -13.22 13.99
CA GLU A 9 1.13 -12.66 15.32
C GLU A 9 0.96 -11.13 15.37
N LEU A 10 1.48 -10.43 14.36
CA LEU A 10 1.30 -8.98 14.21
C LEU A 10 -0.17 -8.55 14.07
N ALA A 11 -1.07 -9.44 13.63
CA ALA A 11 -2.48 -9.11 13.51
C ALA A 11 -3.15 -8.97 14.90
N ARG A 12 -2.54 -9.47 15.98
CA ARG A 12 -3.03 -9.26 17.34
C ARG A 12 -2.85 -7.83 17.85
N ARG A 13 -2.08 -7.00 17.14
CA ARG A 13 -1.87 -5.59 17.46
C ARG A 13 -2.87 -4.73 16.72
N ASP A 14 -3.39 -3.69 17.37
CA ASP A 14 -4.29 -2.72 16.72
C ASP A 14 -3.57 -1.81 15.74
N VAL A 15 -2.30 -1.49 16.02
CA VAL A 15 -1.43 -0.61 15.23
C VAL A 15 -0.03 -1.18 15.14
N LEU A 16 0.63 -1.00 14.00
CA LEU A 16 2.00 -1.48 13.76
C LEU A 16 3.01 -0.33 13.66
N LYS A 17 4.27 -0.61 13.96
CA LYS A 17 5.41 0.21 13.54
C LYS A 17 5.92 -0.31 12.21
N ALA A 18 6.49 0.55 11.36
CA ALA A 18 7.12 0.11 10.11
C ALA A 18 8.16 -1.00 10.36
N ALA A 19 8.92 -0.89 11.45
CA ALA A 19 9.90 -1.89 11.87
C ALA A 19 9.33 -3.27 12.21
N ASP A 20 8.06 -3.37 12.60
CA ASP A 20 7.44 -4.67 12.87
C ASP A 20 7.35 -5.51 11.59
N ILE A 21 7.08 -4.86 10.45
CA ILE A 21 6.96 -5.53 9.14
C ILE A 21 8.33 -5.83 8.52
N MET A 22 9.36 -5.04 8.85
CA MET A 22 10.71 -5.25 8.35
C MET A 22 11.33 -6.58 8.80
N ALA A 23 10.88 -7.11 9.94
CA ALA A 23 11.32 -8.39 10.49
C ALA A 23 10.64 -9.60 9.83
N GLU A 24 9.59 -9.37 9.03
CA GLU A 24 8.80 -10.42 8.39
C GLU A 24 9.25 -10.69 6.95
N LYS A 25 8.74 -11.77 6.37
CA LYS A 25 8.86 -12.04 4.94
C LYS A 25 8.00 -11.06 4.13
N LEU A 26 8.62 -9.98 3.67
CA LEU A 26 7.95 -8.91 2.94
C LEU A 26 7.80 -9.23 1.45
N LEU A 27 6.55 -9.31 0.99
CA LEU A 27 6.18 -9.45 -0.42
C LEU A 27 6.11 -8.07 -1.08
N LEU A 28 6.73 -7.94 -2.24
CA LEU A 28 6.83 -6.66 -2.97
C LEU A 28 6.38 -6.84 -4.42
N LEU A 29 5.96 -5.73 -5.03
CA LEU A 29 5.76 -5.70 -6.47
C LEU A 29 7.09 -5.86 -7.21
N ASP A 30 6.99 -6.26 -8.47
CA ASP A 30 8.14 -6.33 -9.36
C ASP A 30 8.78 -4.94 -9.60
N GLU A 31 9.95 -4.93 -10.21
CA GLU A 31 10.67 -3.71 -10.58
C GLU A 31 9.85 -2.83 -11.55
N GLY A 32 10.06 -1.51 -11.48
CA GLY A 32 9.32 -0.53 -12.28
C GLY A 32 8.00 -0.04 -11.64
N HIS A 33 7.60 -0.60 -10.49
CA HIS A 33 6.49 -0.08 -9.70
C HIS A 33 6.97 0.87 -8.60
N CYS A 34 6.52 2.14 -8.63
CA CYS A 34 6.83 3.14 -7.61
C CYS A 34 6.50 2.70 -6.17
N LEU A 35 5.58 1.75 -6.02
CA LEU A 35 5.22 1.14 -4.73
C LEU A 35 6.31 0.26 -4.14
N ARG A 36 7.14 -0.39 -4.98
CA ARG A 36 8.29 -1.18 -4.53
C ARG A 36 9.32 -0.27 -3.90
N ASP A 37 9.71 0.80 -4.59
CA ASP A 37 10.72 1.74 -4.09
C ASP A 37 10.25 2.41 -2.78
N GLN A 38 8.97 2.79 -2.70
CA GLN A 38 8.37 3.31 -1.47
C GLN A 38 8.38 2.29 -0.33
N ALA A 39 8.08 1.03 -0.62
CA ALA A 39 8.16 -0.02 0.38
C ALA A 39 9.62 -0.23 0.85
N LEU A 40 10.59 -0.13 -0.06
CA LEU A 40 12.02 -0.24 0.26
C LEU A 40 12.53 0.97 1.05
N ASP A 41 12.08 2.19 0.77
CA ASP A 41 12.41 3.40 1.53
C ASP A 41 11.90 3.31 2.98
N VAL A 42 10.73 2.69 3.17
CA VAL A 42 10.12 2.49 4.48
C VAL A 42 10.76 1.33 5.24
N CYS A 43 11.10 0.24 4.54
CA CYS A 43 11.54 -1.02 5.14
C CYS A 43 13.06 -1.24 5.13
N GLY A 44 13.84 -0.30 4.61
CA GLY A 44 15.29 -0.40 4.51
C GLY A 44 15.78 -1.43 3.49
N ALA A 45 16.88 -1.13 2.81
CA ALA A 45 17.43 -1.95 1.73
C ALA A 45 18.06 -3.30 2.17
N ARG A 46 17.98 -3.69 3.44
CA ARG A 46 18.54 -4.94 4.00
C ARG A 46 17.58 -5.54 5.04
N SER A 47 16.55 -6.26 4.59
CA SER A 47 15.83 -7.20 5.46
C SER A 47 16.35 -8.62 5.22
N PRO A 48 16.69 -9.40 6.27
CA PRO A 48 17.31 -10.72 6.16
C PRO A 48 16.35 -11.86 5.75
N GLY A 49 15.06 -11.58 5.52
CA GLY A 49 14.03 -12.56 5.12
C GLY A 49 13.55 -12.44 3.65
N ARG A 50 14.40 -11.93 2.76
CA ARG A 50 14.07 -11.66 1.35
C ARG A 50 13.89 -12.93 0.53
N GLU A 51 12.65 -13.40 0.43
CA GLU A 51 12.21 -14.08 -0.79
C GLU A 51 11.45 -13.04 -1.62
N GLU A 52 12.08 -12.56 -2.69
CA GLU A 52 11.47 -11.64 -3.65
C GLU A 52 10.37 -12.38 -4.44
N VAL A 53 9.21 -12.58 -3.81
CA VAL A 53 8.03 -13.02 -4.55
C VAL A 53 7.51 -11.82 -5.32
N ARG A 54 7.88 -11.77 -6.60
CA ARG A 54 7.56 -10.69 -7.53
C ARG A 54 6.14 -10.85 -8.02
N ALA A 55 5.25 -9.97 -7.56
CA ALA A 55 3.91 -9.84 -8.11
C ALA A 55 3.81 -8.64 -9.06
N THR A 56 3.03 -8.80 -10.12
CA THR A 56 2.77 -7.75 -11.11
C THR A 56 1.58 -6.86 -10.74
N SER A 57 0.83 -7.21 -9.68
CA SER A 57 -0.31 -6.44 -9.22
C SER A 57 -0.50 -6.48 -7.70
N LEU A 58 -1.09 -5.41 -7.14
CA LEU A 58 -1.45 -5.35 -5.72
C LEU A 58 -2.43 -6.46 -5.32
N GLU A 59 -3.31 -6.88 -6.24
CA GLU A 59 -4.25 -7.96 -5.98
C GLU A 59 -3.53 -9.30 -5.87
N THR A 60 -2.55 -9.58 -6.74
CA THR A 60 -1.71 -10.77 -6.62
C THR A 60 -0.98 -10.80 -5.27
N LEU A 61 -0.42 -9.67 -4.83
CA LEU A 61 0.17 -9.57 -3.48
C LEU A 61 -0.84 -9.92 -2.38
N ARG A 62 -2.06 -9.37 -2.45
CA ARG A 62 -3.12 -9.65 -1.49
C ARG A 62 -3.48 -11.14 -1.43
N GLN A 63 -3.58 -11.81 -2.58
CA GLN A 63 -3.85 -13.25 -2.65
C GLN A 63 -2.71 -14.05 -2.00
N MET A 64 -1.45 -13.69 -2.28
CA MET A 64 -0.28 -14.37 -1.72
C MET A 64 -0.17 -14.19 -0.19
N VAL A 65 -0.54 -13.01 0.33
CA VAL A 65 -0.71 -12.81 1.78
C VAL A 65 -1.81 -13.72 2.33
N GLY A 66 -2.95 -13.83 1.64
CA GLY A 66 -4.04 -14.72 2.03
C GLY A 66 -3.67 -16.21 2.03
N MET A 67 -2.66 -16.59 1.23
CA MET A 67 -2.07 -17.94 1.19
C MET A 67 -0.99 -18.15 2.28
N GLY A 68 -0.66 -17.12 3.07
CA GLY A 68 0.36 -17.21 4.12
C GLY A 68 1.81 -17.12 3.60
N LEU A 69 2.03 -16.63 2.38
CA LEU A 69 3.37 -16.56 1.79
C LEU A 69 4.23 -15.43 2.38
N GLY A 70 3.64 -14.49 3.10
CA GLY A 70 4.31 -13.36 3.73
C GLY A 70 3.35 -12.22 4.05
N VAL A 71 3.92 -11.03 4.29
CA VAL A 71 3.19 -9.79 4.56
C VAL A 71 3.47 -8.76 3.47
N THR A 72 2.63 -7.72 3.34
CA THR A 72 2.91 -6.63 2.38
C THR A 72 2.39 -5.28 2.86
N LEU A 73 2.82 -4.21 2.19
CA LEU A 73 2.29 -2.85 2.37
C LEU A 73 1.19 -2.59 1.35
N LEU A 74 0.06 -2.07 1.82
CA LEU A 74 -1.06 -1.65 0.98
C LEU A 74 -1.33 -0.15 1.13
N PRO A 75 -1.45 0.60 0.02
CA PRO A 75 -2.02 1.95 0.01
C PRO A 75 -3.45 1.96 0.54
N ALA A 76 -3.87 3.09 1.12
CA ALA A 76 -5.25 3.28 1.59
C ALA A 76 -6.29 2.91 0.53
N LEU A 77 -6.06 3.35 -0.71
CA LEU A 77 -6.96 3.10 -1.86
C LEU A 77 -7.15 1.61 -2.19
N SER A 78 -6.23 0.72 -1.82
CA SER A 78 -6.33 -0.71 -2.15
C SER A 78 -6.86 -1.57 -1.01
N VAL A 79 -7.09 -1.01 0.18
CA VAL A 79 -7.58 -1.77 1.33
C VAL A 79 -8.98 -2.35 1.05
N ASP A 80 -9.84 -1.57 0.41
CA ASP A 80 -11.24 -1.96 0.11
C ASP A 80 -11.50 -2.35 -1.35
N ALA A 81 -10.50 -2.28 -2.23
CA ALA A 81 -10.69 -2.34 -3.69
C ALA A 81 -10.74 -3.76 -4.31
N GLY A 82 -10.40 -4.81 -3.57
CA GLY A 82 -10.36 -6.18 -4.11
C GLY A 82 -11.60 -7.02 -3.77
N PRO A 83 -11.88 -8.10 -4.53
CA PRO A 83 -12.88 -9.10 -4.14
C PRO A 83 -12.67 -9.46 -2.67
N ARG A 84 -13.75 -9.61 -1.92
CA ARG A 84 -13.70 -10.20 -0.58
C ARG A 84 -13.33 -11.68 -0.71
N ILE A 85 -12.09 -11.99 -1.11
CA ILE A 85 -11.41 -13.23 -0.71
C ILE A 85 -11.75 -13.31 0.76
N GLY A 86 -12.50 -14.35 1.15
CA GLY A 86 -13.32 -14.33 2.36
C GLY A 86 -12.59 -13.60 3.47
N LYS A 87 -13.24 -12.61 4.12
CA LYS A 87 -12.71 -11.70 5.17
C LYS A 87 -11.86 -12.37 6.28
N LYS A 88 -11.70 -13.69 6.23
CA LYS A 88 -10.95 -14.59 7.08
C LYS A 88 -9.53 -14.94 6.60
N SER A 89 -9.04 -14.55 5.41
CA SER A 89 -7.67 -14.93 4.99
C SER A 89 -6.62 -13.83 5.09
N VAL A 90 -7.04 -12.55 5.01
CA VAL A 90 -6.14 -11.39 5.12
C VAL A 90 -6.66 -10.44 6.19
N GLU A 91 -5.77 -10.03 7.08
CA GLU A 91 -6.01 -9.02 8.10
C GLU A 91 -5.26 -7.73 7.75
N ILE A 92 -5.94 -6.59 7.87
CA ILE A 92 -5.37 -5.28 7.58
C ILE A 92 -5.08 -4.56 8.90
N ARG A 93 -3.87 -3.98 9.02
CA ARG A 93 -3.50 -3.16 10.17
C ARG A 93 -2.93 -1.79 9.75
N PRO A 94 -3.35 -0.70 10.41
CA PRO A 94 -2.76 0.62 10.19
C PRO A 94 -1.37 0.72 10.84
N PHE A 95 -0.60 1.72 10.41
CA PHE A 95 0.67 2.07 11.03
C PHE A 95 0.49 3.21 12.03
N ARG A 96 1.28 3.20 13.11
CA ARG A 96 1.45 4.35 13.99
C ARG A 96 2.34 5.40 13.31
N LYS A 97 2.14 6.67 13.66
CA LYS A 97 2.99 7.79 13.21
C LYS A 97 4.49 7.53 13.50
N PRO A 98 5.41 7.91 12.57
CA PRO A 98 5.14 8.43 11.22
C PRO A 98 4.58 7.34 10.30
N VAL A 99 3.44 7.63 9.67
CA VAL A 99 2.75 6.66 8.81
C VAL A 99 3.45 6.64 7.46
N PRO A 100 3.86 5.46 6.95
CA PRO A 100 4.37 5.33 5.58
C PRO A 100 3.34 5.83 4.56
N GLY A 101 3.76 6.72 3.68
CA GLY A 101 2.85 7.37 2.73
C GLY A 101 3.54 7.75 1.43
N ARG A 102 2.71 8.18 0.48
CA ARG A 102 3.14 8.68 -0.84
C ARG A 102 2.24 9.82 -1.28
N THR A 103 2.80 10.76 -2.02
CA THR A 103 2.03 11.83 -2.66
C THR A 103 1.59 11.38 -4.05
N ILE A 104 0.29 11.42 -4.32
CA ILE A 104 -0.27 11.22 -5.66
C ILE A 104 -0.59 12.59 -6.25
N GLY A 105 -0.02 12.88 -7.42
CA GLY A 105 -0.22 14.15 -8.12
C GLY A 105 -0.98 13.98 -9.42
N LEU A 106 -1.82 14.97 -9.74
CA LEU A 106 -2.32 15.18 -11.09
C LEU A 106 -1.33 16.08 -11.83
N VAL A 107 -0.81 15.62 -12.97
CA VAL A 107 0.18 16.35 -13.76
C VAL A 107 -0.32 16.50 -15.19
N TRP A 108 -0.15 17.70 -15.75
CA TRP A 108 -0.45 17.99 -17.15
C TRP A 108 0.63 18.88 -17.76
N ARG A 109 0.67 18.96 -19.10
CA ARG A 109 1.61 19.83 -19.80
C ARG A 109 1.28 21.30 -19.53
N LYS A 110 2.30 22.12 -19.30
CA LYS A 110 2.15 23.58 -19.07
C LYS A 110 1.33 24.31 -20.15
N ARG A 111 1.36 23.82 -21.40
CA ARG A 111 0.62 24.38 -22.55
C ARG A 111 -0.58 23.52 -22.97
N ALA A 112 -1.12 22.69 -22.07
CA ALA A 112 -2.32 21.93 -22.36
C ALA A 112 -3.51 22.89 -22.56
N PRO A 113 -4.37 22.64 -23.56
CA PRO A 113 -5.62 23.39 -23.68
C PRO A 113 -6.53 23.07 -22.49
N PHE A 114 -7.38 24.03 -22.11
CA PHE A 114 -8.36 23.90 -21.03
C PHE A 114 -7.78 23.61 -19.63
N PRO A 115 -6.85 24.43 -19.10
CA PRO A 115 -6.30 24.26 -17.75
C PRO A 115 -7.37 24.15 -16.66
N GLU A 116 -8.47 24.88 -16.81
CA GLU A 116 -9.63 24.86 -15.91
C GLU A 116 -10.27 23.47 -15.78
N THR A 117 -10.16 22.63 -16.81
CA THR A 117 -10.67 21.24 -16.74
C THR A 117 -9.82 20.40 -15.81
N PHE A 118 -8.49 20.55 -15.86
CA PHE A 118 -7.58 19.82 -14.97
C PHE A 118 -7.71 20.32 -13.52
N GLU A 119 -7.91 21.61 -13.31
CA GLU A 119 -8.19 22.18 -11.99
C GLU A 119 -9.51 21.65 -11.41
N ARG A 120 -10.57 21.62 -12.21
CA ARG A 120 -11.86 21.02 -11.80
C ARG A 120 -11.75 19.53 -11.51
N LEU A 121 -10.94 18.79 -12.27
CA LEU A 121 -10.65 17.39 -11.99
C LEU A 121 -9.90 17.25 -10.66
N ALA A 122 -8.88 18.07 -10.41
CA ALA A 122 -8.14 18.07 -9.15
C ALA A 122 -9.06 18.36 -7.95
N ALA A 123 -9.96 19.35 -8.08
CA ALA A 123 -10.95 19.66 -7.05
C ALA A 123 -11.90 18.48 -6.80
N THR A 124 -12.40 17.84 -7.86
CA THR A 124 -13.25 16.65 -7.77
C THR A 124 -12.56 15.50 -7.05
N LEU A 125 -11.29 15.23 -7.40
CA LEU A 125 -10.50 14.18 -6.77
C LEU A 125 -10.26 14.48 -5.29
N LYS A 126 -9.90 15.73 -4.94
CA LYS A 126 -9.69 16.16 -3.54
C LYS A 126 -10.97 16.07 -2.71
N ALA A 127 -12.13 16.33 -3.30
CA ALA A 127 -13.43 16.20 -2.64
C ALA A 127 -13.89 14.74 -2.44
N SER A 128 -13.23 13.78 -3.10
CA SER A 128 -13.63 12.36 -3.13
C SER A 128 -12.54 11.43 -2.57
N LEU A 129 -11.68 11.94 -1.69
CA LEU A 129 -10.60 11.15 -1.10
C LEU A 129 -11.13 10.12 -0.09
N PRO A 130 -10.49 8.94 0.02
CA PRO A 130 -10.76 8.01 1.11
C PRO A 130 -10.47 8.65 2.48
N PRO A 131 -11.08 8.16 3.58
CA PRO A 131 -10.90 8.71 4.93
C PRO A 131 -9.43 8.77 5.40
N ASP A 132 -8.60 7.81 4.97
CA ASP A 132 -7.20 7.69 5.36
C ASP A 132 -6.21 8.43 4.42
N VAL A 133 -6.73 9.30 3.54
CA VAL A 133 -5.92 10.07 2.58
C VAL A 133 -6.14 11.55 2.80
N GLU A 134 -5.05 12.27 3.05
CA GLU A 134 -5.07 13.72 3.24
C GLU A 134 -4.80 14.45 1.91
N ALA A 135 -5.53 15.55 1.68
CA ALA A 135 -5.24 16.45 0.56
C ALA A 135 -4.04 17.33 0.91
N VAL A 136 -3.05 17.35 0.03
CA VAL A 136 -1.89 18.26 0.08
C VAL A 136 -2.09 19.41 -0.92
#